data_AF-A0A7W3NXJ9-F1
#
_entry.id   AF-A0A7W3NXJ9-F1
#
_cell.length_a   1.000
_cell.length_b   1.000
_cell.length_c   1.000
_cell.angle_alpha   90.00
_cell.angle_beta   90.00
_cell.angle_gamma   90.00
#
_symmetry.space_group_name_H-M   'P 1'
#
loop_
_entity.id
_entity.type
_entity.pdbx_description
1 polymer ?
#
loop_
_entity_poly.entity_id
_entity_poly.type
_entity_poly.pdbx_seq_one_letter_code
_entity_poly.pdbx_strand_id
1 'polypeptide(L)'
;MIVDSDHAVNRDRTLVCLAWALPGPAHREIRSRISGLLSFDPAERTAAADRLRTGTAGPAGTTRRPARPRIDDDLLDEIIEHTTAFCVDEASAIVDPERAAQRNVPTSIDVYGGSSGLGLELLHHMHRPRVRSTVTALARWTAEQSRKLPPGFYTGRTGVELFLTQAQLTAGAAGTHEDPLPGHSALPGRAPDGGPPEADLIAGAAGIGLGRLLLARLALRSGHRNAAHRHLAVAADCDRMLASGTARLTPGGTDTAGSAALREGIAHGEAGVAGFLLEYGGVTGDMDAISRSEQAGAHLAAVTPDIIAAATGPGATRRYGSWCRGLAGIGTVLVRAAERLDEPGHLDLAQRSARACAALAPRMPLVTQCCGLAGVGELMVDVAEASGSEEFWDAAETTALLILGRSGGTWSRPVFPDTGLAGPSATWAGGSAGVLAFFRRLRARGGPRLGRVT
;
A
#
# COMPACT_ATOMS: atom_id res chain seq x y z
N MET A 1 16.71 -11.93 -6.73
CA MET A 1 15.98 -10.82 -7.36
C MET A 1 16.99 -9.70 -7.49
N ILE A 2 17.33 -9.36 -8.73
CA ILE A 2 18.45 -8.49 -9.08
C ILE A 2 17.85 -7.11 -9.26
N VAL A 3 18.16 -6.18 -8.35
CA VAL A 3 17.70 -4.79 -8.47
C VAL A 3 18.86 -3.87 -8.81
N ASP A 4 20.09 -4.28 -8.48
CA ASP A 4 21.30 -3.48 -8.72
C ASP A 4 22.06 -3.96 -9.96
N SER A 5 22.73 -3.04 -10.66
CA SER A 5 23.68 -3.39 -11.71
C SER A 5 24.97 -3.99 -11.14
N ASP A 6 25.32 -3.68 -9.88
CA ASP A 6 26.43 -4.27 -9.15
C ASP A 6 26.04 -5.63 -8.56
N HIS A 7 26.67 -6.69 -9.07
CA HIS A 7 26.47 -8.04 -8.55
C HIS A 7 26.86 -8.18 -7.07
N ALA A 8 27.84 -7.43 -6.57
CA ALA A 8 28.25 -7.48 -5.17
C ALA A 8 27.17 -6.97 -4.23
N VAL A 9 26.49 -5.87 -4.60
CA VAL A 9 25.31 -5.37 -3.87
C VAL A 9 24.23 -6.44 -3.84
N ASN A 10 23.90 -7.04 -4.98
CA ASN A 10 22.88 -8.10 -5.06
C ASN A 10 23.21 -9.31 -4.17
N ARG A 11 24.48 -9.74 -4.15
CA ARG A 11 24.97 -10.81 -3.26
C ARG A 11 24.73 -10.45 -1.80
N ASP A 12 25.20 -9.28 -1.38
CA ASP A 12 25.14 -8.86 0.02
C ASP A 12 23.70 -8.65 0.50
N ARG A 13 22.84 -8.05 -0.34
CA ARG A 13 21.39 -7.93 -0.12
C ARG A 13 20.71 -9.29 0.04
N THR A 14 21.07 -10.24 -0.81
CA THR A 14 20.57 -11.63 -0.71
C THR A 14 20.95 -12.26 0.62
N LEU A 15 22.19 -12.09 1.07
CA LEU A 15 22.66 -12.61 2.36
C LEU A 15 21.98 -11.94 3.55
N VAL A 16 21.72 -10.63 3.49
CA VAL A 16 20.94 -9.90 4.49
C VAL A 16 19.51 -10.45 4.59
N CYS A 17 18.84 -10.65 3.46
CA CYS A 17 17.49 -11.23 3.40
C CYS A 17 17.47 -12.66 3.94
N LEU A 18 18.45 -13.49 3.59
CA LEU A 18 18.55 -14.85 4.08
C LEU A 18 18.72 -14.90 5.61
N ALA A 19 19.49 -13.97 6.18
CA ALA A 19 19.65 -13.87 7.63
C ALA A 19 18.35 -13.54 8.37
N TRP A 20 17.41 -12.83 7.72
CA TRP A 20 16.07 -12.58 8.24
C TRP A 20 15.14 -13.78 8.07
N ALA A 21 15.15 -14.43 6.90
CA ALA A 21 14.27 -15.56 6.61
C ALA A 21 14.62 -16.83 7.41
N LEU A 22 15.91 -16.99 7.75
CA LEU A 22 16.47 -18.10 8.51
C LEU A 22 17.23 -17.55 9.74
N PRO A 23 16.50 -17.11 10.80
CA PRO A 23 17.11 -16.48 11.97
C PRO A 23 17.76 -17.51 12.92
N GLY A 24 18.59 -17.03 13.85
CA GLY A 24 19.15 -17.88 14.90
C GLY A 24 20.36 -18.73 14.51
N PRO A 25 20.91 -19.51 15.47
CA PRO A 25 22.12 -20.32 15.30
C PRO A 25 21.88 -21.61 14.52
N ALA A 26 20.69 -22.22 14.62
CA ALA A 26 20.35 -23.46 13.91
C ALA A 26 20.51 -23.34 12.39
N HIS A 27 20.32 -22.13 11.84
CA HIS A 27 20.48 -21.86 10.41
C HIS A 27 21.87 -21.33 10.02
N ARG A 28 22.86 -21.33 10.92
CA ARG A 28 24.19 -20.79 10.63
C ARG A 28 24.87 -21.55 9.49
N GLU A 29 24.79 -22.88 9.52
CA GLU A 29 25.45 -23.75 8.54
C GLU A 29 24.87 -23.56 7.13
N ILE A 30 23.54 -23.60 6.98
CA ILE A 30 22.88 -23.39 5.69
C ILE A 30 23.18 -22.00 5.12
N ARG A 31 23.20 -20.95 5.96
CA ARG A 31 23.59 -19.59 5.53
C ARG A 31 25.06 -19.53 5.08
N SER A 32 25.96 -20.20 5.79
CA SER A 32 27.38 -20.26 5.41
C SER A 32 27.57 -20.98 4.07
N ARG A 33 26.83 -22.07 3.83
CA ARG A 33 26.87 -22.80 2.55
C ARG A 33 26.37 -21.93 1.40
N ILE A 34 25.22 -21.28 1.57
CA ILE A 34 24.67 -20.37 0.54
C ILE A 34 25.64 -19.21 0.29
N SER A 35 26.25 -18.64 1.33
CA SER A 35 27.26 -17.59 1.18
C SER A 35 28.45 -18.03 0.34
N GLY A 36 28.96 -19.24 0.54
CA GLY A 36 30.07 -19.78 -0.27
C GLY A 36 29.65 -20.00 -1.73
N LEU A 37 28.44 -20.50 -1.98
CA LEU A 37 27.90 -20.69 -3.33
C LEU A 37 27.71 -19.37 -4.09
N LEU A 38 27.47 -18.27 -3.37
CA LEU A 38 27.32 -16.94 -3.93
C LEU A 38 28.64 -16.15 -4.00
N SER A 39 29.78 -16.74 -3.64
CA SER A 39 31.08 -16.05 -3.72
C SER A 39 31.44 -15.70 -5.17
N PHE A 40 32.17 -14.60 -5.39
CA PHE A 40 32.71 -14.29 -6.72
C PHE A 40 33.98 -15.09 -7.01
N ASP A 41 34.65 -15.64 -5.99
CA ASP A 41 35.81 -16.51 -6.15
C ASP A 41 35.35 -17.92 -6.61
N PRO A 42 35.76 -18.38 -7.81
CA PRO A 42 35.44 -19.73 -8.29
C PRO A 42 35.92 -20.86 -7.36
N ALA A 43 37.05 -20.69 -6.67
CA ALA A 43 37.59 -21.70 -5.77
C ALA A 43 36.70 -21.86 -4.52
N GLU A 44 36.28 -20.74 -3.93
CA GLU A 44 35.33 -20.75 -2.80
C GLU A 44 33.98 -21.35 -3.20
N ARG A 45 33.45 -20.99 -4.38
CA ARG A 45 32.19 -21.56 -4.89
C ARG A 45 32.29 -23.08 -5.08
N THR A 46 33.37 -23.54 -5.70
CA THR A 46 33.60 -24.98 -5.97
C THR A 46 33.68 -25.75 -4.66
N ALA A 47 34.49 -25.27 -3.71
CA ALA A 47 34.61 -25.87 -2.39
C ALA A 47 33.29 -25.87 -1.61
N ALA A 48 32.46 -24.82 -1.75
CA ALA A 48 31.13 -24.78 -1.13
C ALA A 48 30.17 -25.80 -1.74
N ALA A 49 30.21 -25.97 -3.07
CA ALA A 49 29.42 -26.99 -3.77
C ALA A 49 29.85 -28.41 -3.41
N ASP A 50 31.16 -28.66 -3.27
CA ASP A 50 31.70 -29.95 -2.82
C ASP A 50 31.24 -30.30 -1.41
N ARG A 51 31.27 -29.32 -0.48
CA ARG A 51 30.76 -29.50 0.88
C ARG A 51 29.27 -29.79 0.91
N LEU A 52 28.48 -29.10 0.08
CA LEU A 52 27.05 -29.37 -0.03
C LEU A 52 26.79 -30.80 -0.54
N ARG A 53 27.55 -31.26 -1.55
CA ARG A 53 27.42 -32.61 -2.12
C ARG A 53 27.84 -33.73 -1.16
N THR A 54 28.89 -33.50 -0.37
CA THR A 54 29.46 -34.51 0.54
C THR A 54 28.88 -34.48 1.94
N GLY A 55 28.03 -33.49 2.27
CA GLY A 55 27.50 -33.32 3.62
C GLY A 55 28.55 -32.91 4.65
N THR A 56 29.74 -32.49 4.22
CA THR A 56 30.82 -32.12 5.13
C THR A 56 30.56 -30.75 5.76
N ALA A 57 30.82 -30.67 7.07
CA ALA A 57 30.84 -29.40 7.77
C ALA A 57 32.04 -28.58 7.28
N GLY A 58 31.80 -27.36 6.80
CA GLY A 58 32.90 -26.46 6.46
C GLY A 58 33.51 -25.84 7.73
N PRO A 59 34.74 -25.33 7.66
CA PRO A 59 35.19 -24.38 8.68
C PRO A 59 34.14 -23.26 8.78
N ALA A 60 33.86 -22.80 9.99
CA ALA A 60 32.96 -21.66 10.19
C ALA A 60 33.57 -20.46 9.48
N GLY A 61 33.18 -20.25 8.22
CA GLY A 61 33.69 -19.16 7.41
C GLY A 61 33.42 -17.86 8.15
N THR A 62 34.45 -17.04 8.31
CA THR A 62 34.34 -15.66 8.81
C THR A 62 33.70 -14.77 7.76
N THR A 63 32.64 -15.22 7.09
CA THR A 63 31.93 -14.40 6.12
C THR A 63 31.36 -13.21 6.87
N ARG A 64 32.01 -12.07 6.66
CA ARG A 64 31.65 -10.81 7.31
C ARG A 64 30.20 -10.55 6.95
N ARG A 65 29.30 -10.61 7.95
CA ARG A 65 27.91 -10.23 7.76
C ARG A 65 27.90 -8.80 7.20
N PRO A 66 27.17 -8.55 6.10
CA PRO A 66 27.01 -7.18 5.62
C PRO A 66 26.45 -6.33 6.76
N ALA A 67 27.10 -5.20 7.01
CA ALA A 67 26.63 -4.25 8.02
C ALA A 67 25.25 -3.75 7.59
N ARG A 68 24.30 -3.78 8.53
CA ARG A 68 22.96 -3.21 8.34
C ARG A 68 22.98 -1.77 8.83
N PRO A 69 22.27 -0.84 8.16
CA PRO A 69 22.12 0.49 8.69
C PRO A 69 21.27 0.43 9.96
N ARG A 70 21.47 1.40 10.84
CA ARG A 70 20.48 1.74 11.86
C ARG A 70 19.41 2.61 11.20
N ILE A 71 18.15 2.43 11.54
CA ILE A 71 17.10 3.37 11.16
C ILE A 71 17.18 4.53 12.15
N ASP A 72 17.43 5.73 11.64
CA ASP A 72 17.41 6.98 12.36
C ASP A 72 16.81 8.07 11.48
N ASP A 73 16.53 9.23 12.08
CA ASP A 73 15.88 10.36 11.42
C ASP A 73 16.64 10.84 10.18
N ASP A 74 17.97 10.90 10.25
CA ASP A 74 18.83 11.35 9.15
C ASP A 74 18.75 10.40 7.95
N LEU A 75 18.87 9.08 8.19
CA LEU A 75 18.74 8.10 7.12
C LEU A 75 17.35 8.12 6.49
N LEU A 76 16.30 8.25 7.31
CA LEU A 76 14.93 8.35 6.83
C LEU A 76 14.72 9.61 5.97
N ASP A 77 15.27 10.75 6.39
CA ASP A 77 15.19 12.00 5.64
C ASP A 77 15.92 11.91 4.29
N GLU A 78 17.11 11.29 4.24
CA GLU A 78 17.83 11.03 2.99
C GLU A 78 17.05 10.11 2.04
N ILE A 79 16.48 9.01 2.56
CA ILE A 79 15.65 8.08 1.76
C ILE A 79 14.43 8.80 1.19
N ILE A 80 13.72 9.57 2.02
CA ILE A 80 12.53 10.31 1.62
C ILE A 80 12.88 11.35 0.57
N GLU A 81 13.97 12.10 0.75
CA GLU A 81 14.44 13.07 -0.24
C GLU A 81 14.77 12.39 -1.58
N HIS A 82 15.57 11.34 -1.56
CA HIS A 82 15.96 10.60 -2.76
C HIS A 82 14.75 10.04 -3.51
N THR A 83 13.84 9.40 -2.78
CA THR A 83 12.65 8.76 -3.35
C THR A 83 11.66 9.80 -3.88
N THR A 84 11.53 10.95 -3.19
CA THR A 84 10.74 12.09 -3.70
C THR A 84 11.31 12.60 -5.02
N ALA A 85 12.64 12.75 -5.13
CA ALA A 85 13.28 13.20 -6.36
C ALA A 85 13.03 12.22 -7.52
N PHE A 86 13.13 10.91 -7.27
CA PHE A 86 12.76 9.88 -8.25
C PHE A 86 11.29 10.02 -8.70
N CYS A 87 10.36 10.17 -7.76
CA CYS A 87 8.94 10.37 -8.06
C CYS A 87 8.67 11.66 -8.86
N VAL A 88 9.41 12.74 -8.57
CA VAL A 88 9.34 14.00 -9.33
C VAL A 88 9.82 13.81 -10.77
N ASP A 89 10.94 13.12 -10.98
CA ASP A 89 11.49 12.91 -12.32
C ASP A 89 10.58 11.98 -13.14
N GLU A 90 9.97 10.96 -12.52
CA GLU A 90 8.96 10.10 -13.16
C GLU A 90 7.69 10.88 -13.53
N ALA A 91 7.20 11.75 -12.64
CA ALA A 91 6.08 12.65 -12.94
C ALA A 91 6.43 13.62 -14.09
N SER A 92 7.65 14.17 -14.11
CA SER A 92 8.13 14.98 -15.23
C SER A 92 8.20 14.20 -16.54
N ALA A 93 8.59 12.91 -16.51
CA ALA A 93 8.62 12.05 -17.69
C ALA A 93 7.21 11.68 -18.20
N ILE A 94 6.18 11.68 -17.35
CA ILE A 94 4.79 11.49 -17.77
C ILE A 94 4.28 12.67 -18.60
N VAL A 95 4.64 13.90 -18.20
CA VAL A 95 4.15 15.13 -18.85
C VAL A 95 4.97 15.53 -20.08
N ASP A 96 6.20 15.03 -20.20
CA ASP A 96 7.08 15.25 -21.34
C ASP A 96 6.64 14.40 -22.55
N PRO A 97 6.22 15.01 -23.68
CA PRO A 97 5.73 14.26 -24.84
C PRO A 97 6.75 13.30 -25.46
N GLU A 98 8.03 13.67 -25.49
CA GLU A 98 9.08 12.83 -26.10
C GLU A 98 9.35 11.60 -25.23
N ARG A 99 9.44 11.79 -23.91
CA ARG A 99 9.64 10.69 -22.96
C ARG A 99 8.39 9.82 -22.84
N ALA A 100 7.21 10.41 -22.91
CA ALA A 100 5.95 9.68 -22.92
C ALA A 100 5.83 8.80 -24.17
N ALA A 101 6.27 9.27 -25.34
CA ALA A 101 6.25 8.50 -26.59
C ALA A 101 7.20 7.29 -26.59
N GLN A 102 8.25 7.31 -25.76
CA GLN A 102 9.17 6.19 -25.58
C GLN A 102 8.58 5.06 -24.72
N ARG A 103 7.43 5.27 -24.07
CA ARG A 103 6.76 4.24 -23.27
C ARG A 103 5.87 3.37 -24.15
N ASN A 104 6.04 2.05 -24.04
CA ASN A 104 5.25 1.06 -24.78
C ASN A 104 3.76 1.06 -24.43
N VAL A 105 3.40 1.57 -23.25
CA VAL A 105 2.02 1.61 -22.76
C VAL A 105 1.71 3.02 -22.27
N PRO A 106 0.58 3.63 -22.70
CA PRO A 106 0.15 4.91 -22.17
C PRO A 106 0.03 4.86 -20.65
N THR A 107 0.54 5.89 -19.98
CA THR A 107 0.45 5.97 -18.51
C THR A 107 -1.01 5.97 -18.07
N SER A 108 -1.38 5.14 -17.10
CA SER A 108 -2.72 5.22 -16.47
C SER A 108 -2.84 6.54 -15.69
N ILE A 109 -4.06 7.01 -15.50
CA ILE A 109 -4.32 8.19 -14.68
C ILE A 109 -4.93 7.86 -13.33
N ASP A 110 -5.28 6.60 -13.07
CA ASP A 110 -5.89 6.18 -11.81
C ASP A 110 -4.94 6.30 -10.60
N VAL A 111 -5.48 6.03 -9.40
CA VAL A 111 -4.72 6.12 -8.15
C VAL A 111 -3.82 4.89 -7.96
N TYR A 112 -4.26 3.73 -8.43
CA TYR A 112 -3.59 2.46 -8.16
C TYR A 112 -2.25 2.34 -8.89
N GLY A 113 -2.26 2.52 -10.21
CA GLY A 113 -1.13 2.36 -11.12
C GLY A 113 -0.80 3.62 -11.93
N GLY A 114 -1.46 4.75 -11.68
CA GLY A 114 -1.40 5.93 -12.54
C GLY A 114 -0.87 7.21 -11.91
N SER A 115 -0.99 8.29 -12.69
CA SER A 115 -0.52 9.63 -12.32
C SER A 115 -1.17 10.17 -11.04
N SER A 116 -2.44 9.84 -10.77
CA SER A 116 -3.15 10.37 -9.59
C SER A 116 -2.58 9.84 -8.29
N GLY A 117 -2.17 8.56 -8.23
CA GLY A 117 -1.54 7.99 -7.04
C GLY A 117 -0.19 8.61 -6.73
N LEU A 118 0.62 8.78 -7.78
CA LEU A 118 1.91 9.48 -7.70
C LEU A 118 1.73 10.94 -7.25
N GLY A 119 0.77 11.64 -7.87
CA GLY A 119 0.47 13.03 -7.55
C GLY A 119 -0.06 13.23 -6.12
N LEU A 120 -0.91 12.31 -5.64
CA LEU A 120 -1.42 12.32 -4.27
C LEU A 120 -0.30 12.18 -3.23
N GLU A 121 0.70 11.32 -3.48
CA GLU A 121 1.85 11.24 -2.58
C GLU A 121 2.69 12.51 -2.65
N LEU A 122 3.01 13.01 -3.85
CA LEU A 122 3.83 14.22 -4.03
C LEU A 122 3.22 15.47 -3.36
N LEU A 123 1.90 15.54 -3.19
CA LEU A 123 1.24 16.62 -2.44
C LEU A 123 1.68 16.70 -0.96
N HIS A 124 2.21 15.64 -0.38
CA HIS A 124 2.81 15.66 0.97
C HIS A 124 4.23 16.26 1.00
N HIS A 125 4.84 16.50 -0.15
CA HIS A 125 6.22 16.93 -0.30
C HIS A 125 6.37 18.32 -0.93
N MET A 126 5.30 19.14 -0.91
CA MET A 126 5.25 20.46 -1.59
C MET A 126 6.25 21.51 -1.08
N HIS A 127 6.87 21.26 0.08
CA HIS A 127 7.95 22.08 0.63
C HIS A 127 9.31 21.81 -0.04
N ARG A 128 9.45 20.71 -0.79
CA ARG A 128 10.70 20.33 -1.47
C ARG A 128 10.82 21.00 -2.86
N PRO A 129 12.05 21.23 -3.35
CA PRO A 129 12.29 21.83 -4.66
C PRO A 129 11.60 21.05 -5.79
N ARG A 130 11.16 21.77 -6.84
CA ARG A 130 10.49 21.23 -8.06
C ARG A 130 9.15 20.51 -7.83
N VAL A 131 8.83 20.02 -6.63
CA VAL A 131 7.60 19.25 -6.37
C VAL A 131 6.35 20.03 -6.74
N ARG A 132 6.23 21.28 -6.28
CA ARG A 132 5.06 22.13 -6.57
C ARG A 132 4.82 22.31 -8.06
N SER A 133 5.85 22.70 -8.83
CA SER A 133 5.74 22.88 -10.28
C SER A 133 5.41 21.56 -11.00
N THR A 134 6.00 20.45 -10.56
CA THR A 134 5.77 19.13 -11.15
C THR A 134 4.35 18.63 -10.88
N VAL A 135 3.84 18.78 -9.66
CA VAL A 135 2.46 18.40 -9.32
C VAL A 135 1.45 19.22 -10.12
N THR A 136 1.68 20.54 -10.28
CA THR A 136 0.82 21.39 -11.12
C THR A 136 0.82 20.93 -12.57
N ALA A 137 1.98 20.60 -13.14
CA ALA A 137 2.08 20.09 -14.50
C ALA A 137 1.39 18.72 -14.65
N LEU A 138 1.60 17.82 -13.68
CA LEU A 138 0.99 16.49 -13.67
C LEU A 138 -0.54 16.55 -13.54
N ALA A 139 -1.05 17.45 -12.71
CA ALA A 139 -2.49 17.68 -12.56
C ALA A 139 -3.10 18.23 -13.85
N ARG A 140 -2.46 19.21 -14.50
CA ARG A 140 -2.90 19.74 -15.80
C ARG A 140 -2.93 18.63 -16.85
N TRP A 141 -1.82 17.90 -17.02
CA TRP A 141 -1.74 16.79 -17.95
C TRP A 141 -2.81 15.74 -17.68
N THR A 142 -3.05 15.41 -16.41
CA THR A 142 -4.07 14.43 -16.00
C THR A 142 -5.48 14.91 -16.35
N ALA A 143 -5.79 16.20 -16.17
CA ALA A 143 -7.08 16.79 -16.51
C ALA A 143 -7.34 16.84 -18.03
N GLU A 144 -6.28 16.98 -18.84
CA GLU A 144 -6.34 16.96 -20.32
C GLU A 144 -6.59 15.55 -20.89
N GLN A 145 -6.40 14.49 -20.09
CA GLN A 145 -6.62 13.12 -20.55
C GLN A 145 -8.12 12.84 -20.77
N SER A 146 -8.53 12.77 -22.03
CA SER A 146 -9.90 12.40 -22.42
C SER A 146 -10.10 10.89 -22.34
N ARG A 147 -10.27 10.35 -21.12
CA ARG A 147 -10.52 8.91 -20.88
C ARG A 147 -11.87 8.69 -20.18
N LYS A 148 -12.70 7.81 -20.74
CA LYS A 148 -13.88 7.28 -20.04
C LYS A 148 -13.40 6.29 -18.98
N LEU A 149 -13.25 6.76 -17.75
CA LEU A 149 -12.92 5.91 -16.60
C LEU A 149 -14.19 5.40 -15.90
N PRO A 150 -14.16 4.19 -15.35
CA PRO A 150 -15.19 3.75 -14.41
C PRO A 150 -15.20 4.66 -13.17
N PRO A 151 -16.28 4.67 -12.37
CA PRO A 151 -16.44 5.59 -11.25
C PRO A 151 -15.55 5.28 -10.04
N GLY A 152 -14.86 4.13 -10.02
CA GLY A 152 -14.04 3.63 -8.90
C GLY A 152 -13.05 4.63 -8.28
N PHE A 153 -12.61 4.33 -7.06
CA PHE A 153 -11.66 5.16 -6.34
C PHE A 153 -10.21 4.84 -6.71
N TYR A 154 -9.74 3.61 -6.47
CA TYR A 154 -8.38 3.24 -6.79
C TYR A 154 -8.16 3.10 -8.29
N THR A 155 -9.13 2.50 -9.00
CA THR A 155 -9.10 2.34 -10.46
C THR A 155 -10.29 3.04 -11.09
N GLY A 156 -10.31 4.38 -11.07
CA GLY A 156 -11.40 5.12 -11.68
C GLY A 156 -11.37 6.62 -11.47
N ARG A 157 -12.46 7.27 -11.90
CA ARG A 157 -12.62 8.72 -11.93
C ARG A 157 -12.64 9.35 -10.54
N THR A 158 -13.18 8.69 -9.52
CA THR A 158 -13.31 9.30 -8.18
C THR A 158 -11.93 9.57 -7.57
N GLY A 159 -10.95 8.68 -7.77
CA GLY A 159 -9.57 8.93 -7.33
C GLY A 159 -8.87 10.03 -8.12
N VAL A 160 -9.13 10.11 -9.43
CA VAL A 160 -8.63 11.20 -10.29
C VAL A 160 -9.18 12.55 -9.81
N GLU A 161 -10.49 12.62 -9.54
CA GLU A 161 -11.16 13.80 -9.02
C GLU A 161 -10.56 14.25 -7.69
N LEU A 162 -10.25 13.30 -6.78
CA LEU A 162 -9.58 13.60 -5.52
C LEU A 162 -8.21 14.25 -5.74
N PHE A 163 -7.38 13.68 -6.61
CA PHE A 163 -6.06 14.24 -6.92
C PHE A 163 -6.16 15.65 -7.49
N LEU A 164 -6.99 15.85 -8.52
CA LEU A 164 -7.13 17.14 -9.19
C LEU A 164 -7.65 18.22 -8.21
N THR A 165 -8.64 17.87 -7.38
CA THR A 165 -9.19 18.78 -6.38
C THR A 165 -8.13 19.18 -5.36
N GLN A 166 -7.37 18.22 -4.83
CA GLN A 166 -6.33 18.53 -3.83
C GLN A 166 -5.16 19.31 -4.42
N ALA A 167 -4.77 19.02 -5.67
CA ALA A 167 -3.76 19.79 -6.39
C ALA A 167 -4.18 21.25 -6.61
N GLN A 168 -5.44 21.48 -7.02
CA GLN A 168 -5.98 22.83 -7.20
C GLN A 168 -5.99 23.64 -5.90
N LEU A 169 -6.46 23.03 -4.80
CA LEU A 169 -6.48 23.68 -3.48
C LEU A 169 -5.08 24.05 -3.00
N THR A 170 -4.08 23.19 -3.25
CA THR A 170 -2.69 23.42 -2.83
C THR A 170 -1.96 24.45 -3.70
N ALA A 171 -2.40 24.63 -4.95
CA ALA A 171 -1.88 25.65 -5.85
C ALA A 171 -2.30 27.08 -5.48
N GLY A 172 -3.23 27.26 -4.52
CA GLY A 172 -3.71 28.58 -4.12
C GLY A 172 -4.43 29.34 -5.24
N ALA A 173 -4.85 28.63 -6.29
CA ALA A 173 -5.64 29.21 -7.35
C ALA A 173 -7.03 29.56 -6.78
N ALA A 174 -7.18 30.79 -6.30
CA ALA A 174 -8.46 31.49 -6.18
C ALA A 174 -9.03 31.75 -7.59
N GLY A 175 -9.18 30.68 -8.37
CA GLY A 175 -10.01 30.67 -9.56
C GLY A 175 -11.41 30.29 -9.10
N THR A 176 -12.40 31.03 -9.59
CA THR A 176 -13.81 30.61 -9.57
C THR A 176 -13.89 29.10 -9.75
N HIS A 177 -14.46 28.40 -8.76
CA HIS A 177 -15.00 27.07 -8.97
C HIS A 177 -16.07 27.20 -10.07
N GLU A 178 -15.68 27.21 -11.34
CA GLU A 178 -16.51 26.57 -12.34
C GLU A 178 -16.43 25.10 -11.98
N ASP A 179 -17.52 24.60 -11.38
CA ASP A 179 -17.78 23.18 -11.12
C ASP A 179 -17.25 22.39 -12.33
N PRO A 180 -16.12 21.66 -12.24
CA PRO A 180 -15.62 20.94 -13.39
C PRO A 180 -16.57 19.76 -13.60
N LEU A 181 -17.46 19.96 -14.57
CA LEU A 181 -18.25 18.98 -15.31
C LEU A 181 -19.65 18.61 -14.78
N PRO A 182 -20.57 18.33 -15.72
CA PRO A 182 -22.01 18.23 -15.49
C PRO A 182 -22.38 16.88 -14.89
N GLY A 183 -23.32 16.91 -13.95
CA GLY A 183 -24.08 15.75 -13.49
C GLY A 183 -23.39 14.97 -12.37
N HIS A 184 -24.16 14.68 -11.32
CA HIS A 184 -23.93 13.48 -10.51
C HIS A 184 -23.71 12.33 -11.49
N SER A 185 -22.49 11.79 -11.59
CA SER A 185 -22.31 10.55 -12.33
C SER A 185 -23.14 9.51 -11.58
N ALA A 186 -24.29 9.16 -12.15
CA ALA A 186 -25.14 8.13 -11.58
C ALA A 186 -24.29 6.90 -11.28
N LEU A 187 -24.47 6.33 -10.08
CA LEU A 187 -23.83 5.06 -9.77
C LEU A 187 -24.23 4.04 -10.84
N PRO A 188 -23.30 3.18 -11.28
CA PRO A 188 -23.57 2.25 -12.34
C PRO A 188 -24.64 1.27 -11.87
N GLY A 189 -25.71 1.11 -12.66
CA GLY A 189 -26.76 0.14 -12.36
C GLY A 189 -26.33 -1.32 -12.61
N ARG A 190 -25.24 -1.54 -13.36
CA ARG A 190 -24.66 -2.86 -13.69
C ARG A 190 -23.14 -2.80 -13.83
N ALA A 191 -22.47 -3.93 -13.63
CA ALA A 191 -21.07 -4.13 -13.95
C ALA A 191 -20.83 -4.25 -15.47
N PRO A 192 -19.58 -4.12 -15.97
CA PRO A 192 -19.27 -4.19 -17.39
C PRO A 192 -19.67 -5.51 -18.08
N ASP A 193 -19.71 -6.60 -17.33
CA ASP A 193 -20.16 -7.93 -17.78
C ASP A 193 -21.69 -8.08 -17.79
N GLY A 194 -22.44 -7.04 -17.42
CA GLY A 194 -23.89 -7.03 -17.31
C GLY A 194 -24.43 -7.57 -15.98
N GLY A 195 -23.56 -7.99 -15.06
CA GLY A 195 -23.87 -8.43 -13.71
C GLY A 195 -24.22 -7.30 -12.75
N PRO A 196 -24.46 -7.62 -11.46
CA PRO A 196 -24.66 -6.60 -10.43
C PRO A 196 -23.42 -5.69 -10.31
N PRO A 197 -23.58 -4.41 -9.94
CA PRO A 197 -22.45 -3.53 -9.66
C PRO A 197 -21.48 -4.13 -8.62
N GLU A 198 -20.19 -3.86 -8.79
CA GLU A 198 -19.16 -4.31 -7.85
C GLU A 198 -19.28 -3.57 -6.50
N ALA A 199 -19.13 -4.28 -5.39
CA ALA A 199 -19.20 -3.72 -4.04
C ALA A 199 -17.86 -3.23 -3.51
N ASP A 200 -16.76 -3.68 -4.10
CA ASP A 200 -15.41 -3.56 -3.55
C ASP A 200 -14.86 -2.14 -3.35
N LEU A 201 -13.67 -2.07 -2.72
CA LEU A 201 -12.97 -0.83 -2.43
C LEU A 201 -12.23 -0.26 -3.66
N ILE A 202 -11.81 -1.11 -4.60
CA ILE A 202 -10.95 -0.71 -5.71
C ILE A 202 -11.75 0.04 -6.79
N ALA A 203 -12.80 -0.58 -7.28
CA ALA A 203 -13.62 -0.12 -8.39
C ALA A 203 -15.09 0.05 -8.02
N GLY A 204 -15.54 -0.61 -6.94
CA GLY A 204 -16.94 -0.75 -6.55
C GLY A 204 -17.50 0.35 -5.66
N ALA A 205 -18.72 0.10 -5.17
CA ALA A 205 -19.50 1.03 -4.36
C ALA A 205 -18.77 1.50 -3.09
N ALA A 206 -18.07 0.62 -2.38
CA ALA A 206 -17.31 1.01 -1.20
C ALA A 206 -16.17 1.99 -1.54
N GLY A 207 -15.46 1.73 -2.64
CA GLY A 207 -14.43 2.64 -3.14
C GLY A 207 -14.99 4.00 -3.52
N ILE A 208 -16.04 4.02 -4.34
CA ILE A 208 -16.71 5.26 -4.76
C ILE A 208 -17.17 6.06 -3.54
N GLY A 209 -17.86 5.42 -2.61
CA GLY A 209 -18.35 6.05 -1.38
C GLY A 209 -17.22 6.67 -0.55
N LEU A 210 -16.14 5.91 -0.32
CA LEU A 210 -14.97 6.42 0.42
C LEU A 210 -14.32 7.62 -0.27
N GLY A 211 -14.12 7.55 -1.58
CA GLY A 211 -13.57 8.67 -2.35
C GLY A 211 -14.46 9.92 -2.28
N ARG A 212 -15.79 9.73 -2.25
CA ARG A 212 -16.76 10.82 -2.07
C ARG A 212 -16.72 11.41 -0.67
N LEU A 213 -16.51 10.62 0.38
CA LEU A 213 -16.28 11.16 1.74
C LEU A 213 -15.02 12.04 1.80
N LEU A 214 -13.93 11.60 1.16
CA LEU A 214 -12.69 12.39 1.09
C LEU A 214 -12.88 13.71 0.35
N LEU A 215 -13.61 13.70 -0.78
CA LEU A 215 -13.96 14.91 -1.53
C LEU A 215 -14.91 15.83 -0.75
N ALA A 216 -15.92 15.28 -0.08
CA ALA A 216 -16.82 16.04 0.78
C ALA A 216 -16.03 16.80 1.86
N ARG A 217 -15.04 16.14 2.46
CA ARG A 217 -14.19 16.74 3.46
C ARG A 217 -13.30 17.86 2.90
N LEU A 218 -12.71 17.67 1.72
CA LEU A 218 -11.95 18.73 1.04
C LEU A 218 -12.84 19.95 0.75
N ALA A 219 -14.06 19.71 0.28
CA ALA A 219 -15.05 20.77 0.03
C ALA A 219 -15.42 21.51 1.32
N LEU A 220 -15.67 20.81 2.42
CA LEU A 220 -15.94 21.42 3.74
C LEU A 220 -14.78 22.27 4.24
N ARG A 221 -13.54 21.75 4.19
CA ARG A 221 -12.34 22.51 4.59
C ARG A 221 -12.14 23.78 3.76
N SER A 222 -12.66 23.80 2.55
CA SER A 222 -12.56 24.93 1.62
C SER A 222 -13.80 25.82 1.62
N GLY A 223 -14.78 25.58 2.50
CA GLY A 223 -16.01 26.36 2.63
C GLY A 223 -17.11 26.03 1.61
N HIS A 224 -16.91 25.05 0.73
CA HIS A 224 -17.85 24.67 -0.34
C HIS A 224 -18.94 23.70 0.14
N ARG A 225 -19.85 24.18 1.01
CA ARG A 225 -20.89 23.34 1.64
C ARG A 225 -21.79 22.60 0.65
N ASN A 226 -22.20 23.25 -0.45
CA ASN A 226 -23.05 22.62 -1.46
C ASN A 226 -22.34 21.47 -2.17
N ALA A 227 -21.07 21.64 -2.52
CA ALA A 227 -20.27 20.56 -3.12
C ALA A 227 -20.09 19.39 -2.14
N ALA A 228 -19.84 19.69 -0.86
CA ALA A 228 -19.79 18.66 0.18
C ALA A 228 -21.10 17.87 0.29
N HIS A 229 -22.25 18.55 0.29
CA HIS A 229 -23.56 17.89 0.34
C HIS A 229 -23.78 16.95 -0.86
N ARG A 230 -23.39 17.35 -2.07
CA ARG A 230 -23.48 16.48 -3.26
C ARG A 230 -22.62 15.23 -3.12
N HIS A 231 -21.40 15.36 -2.62
CA HIS A 231 -20.54 14.20 -2.40
C HIS A 231 -21.09 13.27 -1.32
N LEU A 232 -21.63 13.81 -0.22
CA LEU A 232 -22.30 13.02 0.81
C LEU A 232 -23.55 12.30 0.28
N ALA A 233 -24.32 12.93 -0.62
CA ALA A 233 -25.46 12.28 -1.26
C ALA A 233 -25.05 11.04 -2.07
N VAL A 234 -23.96 11.13 -2.84
CA VAL A 234 -23.43 9.97 -3.59
C VAL A 234 -22.88 8.90 -2.64
N ALA A 235 -22.20 9.28 -1.54
CA ALA A 235 -21.77 8.32 -0.54
C ALA A 235 -22.97 7.58 0.11
N ALA A 236 -24.07 8.29 0.35
CA ALA A 236 -25.31 7.69 0.84
C ALA A 236 -25.96 6.74 -0.17
N ASP A 237 -25.88 7.04 -1.47
CA ASP A 237 -26.30 6.10 -2.53
C ASP A 237 -25.44 4.82 -2.51
N CYS A 238 -24.13 4.93 -2.31
CA CYS A 238 -23.24 3.78 -2.19
C CYS A 238 -23.58 2.90 -0.98
N ASP A 239 -23.80 3.51 0.18
CA ASP A 239 -24.24 2.79 1.40
C ASP A 239 -25.59 2.09 1.17
N ARG A 240 -26.57 2.75 0.54
CA ARG A 240 -27.85 2.11 0.17
C ARG A 240 -27.67 0.91 -0.76
N MET A 241 -26.81 1.01 -1.78
CA MET A 241 -26.55 -0.11 -2.71
C MET A 241 -25.92 -1.32 -2.02
N LEU A 242 -25.08 -1.08 -1.01
CA LEU A 242 -24.47 -2.13 -0.19
C LEU A 242 -25.51 -2.75 0.75
N ALA A 243 -26.29 -1.91 1.43
CA ALA A 243 -27.34 -2.36 2.37
C ALA A 243 -28.44 -3.19 1.67
N SER A 244 -28.82 -2.83 0.45
CA SER A 244 -29.82 -3.58 -0.34
C SER A 244 -29.27 -4.84 -1.02
N GLY A 245 -27.94 -5.04 -1.00
CA GLY A 245 -27.28 -6.09 -1.79
C GLY A 245 -27.40 -5.90 -3.31
N THR A 246 -27.66 -4.66 -3.75
CA THR A 246 -27.64 -4.27 -5.18
C THR A 246 -26.22 -4.32 -5.71
N ALA A 247 -25.27 -3.73 -4.98
CA ALA A 247 -23.85 -3.95 -5.25
C ALA A 247 -23.41 -5.26 -4.56
N ARG A 248 -22.61 -6.07 -5.25
CA ARG A 248 -22.14 -7.36 -4.73
C ARG A 248 -20.66 -7.52 -4.95
N LEU A 249 -20.00 -8.15 -3.97
CA LEU A 249 -18.63 -8.60 -4.13
C LEU A 249 -18.60 -9.70 -5.19
N THR A 250 -17.70 -9.59 -6.15
CA THR A 250 -17.42 -10.69 -7.06
C THR A 250 -17.11 -11.95 -6.24
N PRO A 251 -17.82 -13.08 -6.47
CA PRO A 251 -17.58 -14.29 -5.72
C PRO A 251 -16.11 -14.71 -5.83
N GLY A 252 -15.48 -14.94 -4.68
CA GLY A 252 -14.19 -15.64 -4.65
C GLY A 252 -14.32 -16.99 -5.35
N GLY A 253 -13.29 -17.39 -6.10
CA GLY A 253 -13.16 -18.77 -6.56
C GLY A 253 -13.05 -19.74 -5.38
N THR A 254 -12.85 -21.02 -5.65
CA THR A 254 -12.58 -22.00 -4.59
C THR A 254 -11.39 -21.56 -3.75
N ASP A 255 -11.53 -21.62 -2.43
CA ASP A 255 -10.44 -21.27 -1.54
C ASP A 255 -9.30 -22.27 -1.71
N THR A 256 -8.20 -21.74 -2.24
CA THR A 256 -6.95 -22.45 -2.41
C THR A 256 -5.93 -21.81 -1.50
N ALA A 257 -4.88 -22.54 -1.12
CA ALA A 257 -3.79 -21.98 -0.32
C ALA A 257 -3.15 -20.70 -0.95
N GLY A 258 -3.40 -20.42 -2.23
CA GLY A 258 -2.96 -19.22 -2.93
C GLY A 258 -3.94 -18.04 -2.93
N SER A 259 -5.21 -18.21 -2.51
CA SER A 259 -6.23 -17.14 -2.47
C SER A 259 -5.89 -16.11 -1.40
N ALA A 260 -5.41 -16.57 -0.23
CA ALA A 260 -5.01 -15.77 0.93
C ALA A 260 -6.05 -14.72 1.29
N ALA A 261 -7.11 -15.12 2.00
CA ALA A 261 -8.17 -14.23 2.49
C ALA A 261 -8.70 -13.24 1.42
N LEU A 262 -8.82 -13.70 0.17
CA LEU A 262 -9.25 -12.84 -0.94
C LEU A 262 -10.65 -12.27 -0.72
N ARG A 263 -11.56 -13.09 -0.19
CA ARG A 263 -12.94 -12.72 0.11
C ARG A 263 -13.03 -11.74 1.27
N GLU A 264 -12.17 -11.89 2.27
CA GLU A 264 -12.15 -11.06 3.48
C GLU A 264 -11.24 -9.83 3.31
N GLY A 265 -10.46 -9.78 2.24
CA GLY A 265 -9.46 -8.77 1.93
C GLY A 265 -9.99 -7.36 1.77
N ILE A 266 -9.10 -6.37 1.86
CA ILE A 266 -9.50 -4.96 1.79
C ILE A 266 -9.79 -4.48 0.35
N ALA A 267 -9.13 -5.05 -0.66
CA ALA A 267 -9.24 -4.55 -2.03
C ALA A 267 -10.56 -5.00 -2.68
N HIS A 268 -10.79 -6.31 -2.68
CA HIS A 268 -11.89 -6.96 -3.40
C HIS A 268 -12.85 -7.72 -2.47
N GLY A 269 -12.80 -7.43 -1.16
CA GLY A 269 -13.46 -8.24 -0.15
C GLY A 269 -14.16 -7.44 0.94
N GLU A 270 -14.59 -8.18 1.95
CA GLU A 270 -15.46 -7.70 3.03
C GLU A 270 -14.80 -6.63 3.90
N ALA A 271 -13.49 -6.69 4.14
CA ALA A 271 -12.79 -5.63 4.89
C ALA A 271 -12.86 -4.28 4.18
N GLY A 272 -12.84 -4.26 2.84
CA GLY A 272 -12.97 -3.02 2.07
C GLY A 272 -14.33 -2.37 2.24
N VAL A 273 -15.39 -3.19 2.22
CA VAL A 273 -16.77 -2.78 2.47
C VAL A 273 -16.93 -2.28 3.91
N ALA A 274 -16.44 -3.04 4.89
CA ALA A 274 -16.47 -2.65 6.30
C ALA A 274 -15.74 -1.32 6.54
N GLY A 275 -14.58 -1.13 5.90
CA GLY A 275 -13.81 0.12 5.97
C GLY A 275 -14.59 1.33 5.47
N PHE A 276 -15.31 1.21 4.36
CA PHE A 276 -16.20 2.29 3.90
C PHE A 276 -17.35 2.55 4.88
N LEU A 277 -18.04 1.51 5.34
CA LEU A 277 -19.18 1.67 6.25
C LEU A 277 -18.76 2.38 7.54
N LEU A 278 -17.65 1.97 8.16
CA LEU A 278 -17.08 2.61 9.34
C LEU A 278 -16.83 4.11 9.15
N GLU A 279 -16.23 4.49 8.02
CA GLU A 279 -15.97 5.91 7.72
C GLU A 279 -17.27 6.66 7.40
N TYR A 280 -18.22 6.03 6.71
CA TYR A 280 -19.51 6.63 6.40
C TYR A 280 -20.34 6.89 7.66
N GLY A 281 -20.54 5.88 8.51
CA GLY A 281 -21.25 6.01 9.79
C GLY A 281 -20.58 7.03 10.71
N GLY A 282 -19.24 7.03 10.78
CA GLY A 282 -18.49 8.00 11.58
C GLY A 282 -18.58 9.45 11.08
N VAL A 283 -18.72 9.68 9.77
CA VAL A 283 -18.85 11.02 9.18
C VAL A 283 -20.28 11.54 9.26
N THR A 284 -21.28 10.69 9.05
CA THR A 284 -22.69 11.12 8.98
C THR A 284 -23.39 11.12 10.32
N GLY A 285 -22.97 10.27 11.26
CA GLY A 285 -23.69 10.05 12.52
C GLY A 285 -25.06 9.40 12.33
N ASP A 286 -25.34 8.85 11.14
CA ASP A 286 -26.59 8.15 10.85
C ASP A 286 -26.63 6.82 11.62
N MET A 287 -27.64 6.65 12.47
CA MET A 287 -27.77 5.48 13.34
C MET A 287 -27.90 4.16 12.56
N ASP A 288 -28.56 4.17 11.41
CA ASP A 288 -28.68 2.97 10.59
C ASP A 288 -27.33 2.60 9.95
N ALA A 289 -26.56 3.62 9.54
CA ALA A 289 -25.21 3.45 9.02
C ALA A 289 -24.22 2.98 10.10
N ILE A 290 -24.34 3.51 11.32
CA ILE A 290 -23.56 3.08 12.48
C ILE A 290 -23.86 1.61 12.79
N SER A 291 -25.13 1.21 12.85
CA SER A 291 -25.49 -0.19 13.09
C SER A 291 -24.96 -1.14 12.02
N ARG A 292 -24.99 -0.73 10.74
CA ARG A 292 -24.34 -1.49 9.65
C ARG A 292 -22.83 -1.59 9.83
N SER A 293 -22.19 -0.52 10.30
CA SER A 293 -20.76 -0.48 10.56
C SER A 293 -20.36 -1.42 11.70
N GLU A 294 -21.14 -1.44 12.78
CA GLU A 294 -20.99 -2.38 13.89
C GLU A 294 -21.12 -3.82 13.43
N GLN A 295 -22.14 -4.13 12.63
CA GLN A 295 -22.35 -5.48 12.09
C GLN A 295 -21.19 -5.93 11.19
N ALA A 296 -20.73 -5.05 10.29
CA ALA A 296 -19.60 -5.35 9.40
C ALA A 296 -18.29 -5.51 10.19
N GLY A 297 -18.06 -4.65 11.18
CA GLY A 297 -16.90 -4.73 12.08
C GLY A 297 -16.91 -6.02 12.93
N ALA A 298 -18.07 -6.40 13.46
CA ALA A 298 -18.24 -7.63 14.23
C ALA A 298 -18.03 -8.88 13.36
N HIS A 299 -18.53 -8.88 12.12
CA HIS A 299 -18.30 -9.97 11.17
C HIS A 299 -16.81 -10.13 10.84
N LEU A 300 -16.13 -9.03 10.50
CA LEU A 300 -14.70 -9.06 10.21
C LEU A 300 -13.89 -9.53 11.42
N ALA A 301 -14.25 -9.08 12.63
CA ALA A 301 -13.62 -9.53 13.86
C ALA A 301 -13.82 -11.03 14.10
N ALA A 302 -15.00 -11.58 13.78
CA ALA A 302 -15.30 -13.00 13.97
C ALA A 302 -14.47 -13.92 13.05
N VAL A 303 -14.20 -13.52 11.80
CA VAL A 303 -13.45 -14.35 10.83
C VAL A 303 -11.93 -14.18 10.95
N THR A 304 -11.45 -13.07 11.51
CA THR A 304 -10.02 -12.75 11.58
C THR A 304 -9.17 -13.80 12.31
N PRO A 305 -9.59 -14.40 13.45
CA PRO A 305 -8.81 -15.43 14.13
C PRO A 305 -8.41 -16.62 13.25
N ASP A 306 -9.32 -17.11 12.40
CA ASP A 306 -9.05 -18.23 11.50
C ASP A 306 -8.08 -17.85 10.39
N ILE A 307 -8.15 -16.61 9.90
CA ILE A 307 -7.19 -16.08 8.92
C ILE A 307 -5.79 -15.97 9.54
N ILE A 308 -5.69 -15.54 10.80
CA ILE A 308 -4.41 -15.50 11.53
C ILE A 308 -3.84 -16.92 11.72
N ALA A 309 -4.68 -17.88 12.08
CA ALA A 309 -4.27 -19.28 12.19
C ALA A 309 -3.77 -19.83 10.85
N ALA A 310 -4.48 -19.55 9.75
CA ALA A 310 -4.08 -19.95 8.41
C ALA A 310 -2.76 -19.27 7.97
N ALA A 311 -2.58 -17.98 8.28
CA ALA A 311 -1.38 -17.22 7.93
C ALA A 311 -0.11 -17.69 8.66
N THR A 312 -0.27 -18.31 9.83
CA THR A 312 0.84 -18.83 10.66
C THR A 312 1.06 -20.33 10.49
N GLY A 313 0.16 -21.01 9.77
CA GLY A 313 0.24 -22.43 9.50
C GLY A 313 1.38 -22.85 8.55
N PRO A 314 1.78 -24.14 8.57
CA PRO A 314 2.73 -24.69 7.60
C PRO A 314 2.24 -24.48 6.16
N GLY A 315 3.13 -24.03 5.27
CA GLY A 315 2.79 -23.81 3.86
C GLY A 315 1.98 -22.54 3.58
N ALA A 316 1.71 -21.71 4.59
CA ALA A 316 1.03 -20.44 4.41
C ALA A 316 1.72 -19.57 3.35
N THR A 317 0.93 -19.13 2.37
CA THR A 317 1.42 -18.21 1.34
C THR A 317 1.77 -16.85 1.93
N ARG A 318 2.78 -16.19 1.36
CA ARG A 318 3.20 -14.85 1.80
C ARG A 318 2.16 -13.77 1.51
N ARG A 319 1.17 -14.08 0.66
CA ARG A 319 0.06 -13.17 0.35
C ARG A 319 -0.84 -12.89 1.56
N TYR A 320 -0.84 -13.74 2.59
CA TYR A 320 -1.52 -13.43 3.85
C TYR A 320 -1.01 -12.16 4.53
N GLY A 321 0.22 -11.71 4.22
CA GLY A 321 0.75 -10.44 4.72
C GLY A 321 0.37 -9.23 3.86
N SER A 322 -0.27 -9.41 2.71
CA SER A 322 -0.54 -8.31 1.77
C SER A 322 -1.61 -7.33 2.29
N TRP A 323 -1.59 -6.10 1.79
CA TRP A 323 -2.66 -5.15 2.03
C TRP A 323 -3.94 -5.57 1.30
N CYS A 324 -3.85 -5.86 -0.02
CA CYS A 324 -5.05 -6.06 -0.85
C CYS A 324 -5.93 -7.23 -0.42
N ARG A 325 -5.33 -8.33 0.05
CA ARG A 325 -6.05 -9.56 0.40
C ARG A 325 -5.63 -10.18 1.74
N GLY A 326 -4.75 -9.54 2.49
CA GLY A 326 -4.17 -10.14 3.69
C GLY A 326 -4.48 -9.39 4.97
N LEU A 327 -3.82 -9.86 6.03
CA LEU A 327 -3.88 -9.34 7.38
C LEU A 327 -3.40 -7.88 7.48
N ALA A 328 -2.58 -7.38 6.55
CA ALA A 328 -2.20 -5.97 6.55
C ALA A 328 -3.40 -5.05 6.23
N GLY A 329 -4.25 -5.46 5.29
CA GLY A 329 -5.49 -4.74 4.97
C GLY A 329 -6.55 -4.93 6.03
N ILE A 330 -6.79 -6.18 6.45
CA ILE A 330 -7.77 -6.50 7.50
C ILE A 330 -7.43 -5.77 8.82
N GLY A 331 -6.18 -5.85 9.25
CA GLY A 331 -5.69 -5.17 10.45
C GLY A 331 -5.87 -3.65 10.38
N THR A 332 -5.70 -3.03 9.20
CA THR A 332 -5.94 -1.59 9.02
C THR A 332 -7.39 -1.23 9.31
N VAL A 333 -8.32 -2.05 8.84
CA VAL A 333 -9.76 -1.84 9.05
C VAL A 333 -10.14 -2.10 10.51
N LEU A 334 -9.51 -3.08 11.16
CA LEU A 334 -9.69 -3.35 12.59
C LEU A 334 -9.19 -2.21 13.48
N VAL A 335 -8.07 -1.56 13.14
CA VAL A 335 -7.65 -0.32 13.83
C VAL A 335 -8.74 0.75 13.69
N ARG A 336 -9.28 0.94 12.48
CA ARG A 336 -10.37 1.89 12.25
C ARG A 336 -11.64 1.53 13.00
N ALA A 337 -11.98 0.25 13.10
CA ALA A 337 -13.11 -0.22 13.89
C ALA A 337 -12.91 0.12 15.37
N ALA A 338 -11.72 -0.11 15.93
CA ALA A 338 -11.42 0.26 17.31
C ALA A 338 -11.59 1.76 17.57
N GLU A 339 -11.10 2.61 16.66
CA GLU A 339 -11.21 4.07 16.78
C GLU A 339 -12.65 4.60 16.64
N ARG A 340 -13.50 3.91 15.87
CA ARG A 340 -14.88 4.36 15.56
C ARG A 340 -15.95 3.76 16.46
N LEU A 341 -15.76 2.53 16.91
CA LEU A 341 -16.75 1.76 17.69
C LEU A 341 -16.41 1.70 19.19
N ASP A 342 -15.20 2.09 19.58
CA ASP A 342 -14.71 2.04 20.97
C ASP A 342 -14.78 0.64 21.61
N GLU A 343 -14.61 -0.40 20.77
CA GLU A 343 -14.62 -1.80 21.18
C GLU A 343 -13.18 -2.35 21.25
N PRO A 344 -12.64 -2.64 22.45
CA PRO A 344 -11.24 -3.03 22.62
C PRO A 344 -10.84 -4.30 21.85
N GLY A 345 -11.80 -5.18 21.56
CA GLY A 345 -11.58 -6.43 20.83
C GLY A 345 -11.03 -6.23 19.42
N HIS A 346 -11.39 -5.14 18.74
CA HIS A 346 -10.88 -4.85 17.40
C HIS A 346 -9.39 -4.49 17.42
N LEU A 347 -8.93 -3.73 18.43
CA LEU A 347 -7.52 -3.37 18.55
C LEU A 347 -6.65 -4.59 18.87
N ASP A 348 -7.10 -5.50 19.74
CA ASP A 348 -6.39 -6.78 19.98
C ASP A 348 -6.22 -7.59 18.69
N LEU A 349 -7.28 -7.72 17.89
CA LEU A 349 -7.21 -8.43 16.62
C LEU A 349 -6.31 -7.72 15.60
N ALA A 350 -6.28 -6.39 15.59
CA ALA A 350 -5.34 -5.62 14.76
C ALA A 350 -3.89 -5.88 15.18
N GLN A 351 -3.59 -5.87 16.48
CA GLN A 351 -2.27 -6.20 17.03
C GLN A 351 -1.84 -7.63 16.67
N ARG A 352 -2.75 -8.60 16.79
CA ARG A 352 -2.47 -10.00 16.40
C ARG A 352 -2.24 -10.14 14.89
N SER A 353 -3.00 -9.42 14.07
CA SER A 353 -2.80 -9.33 12.62
C SER A 353 -1.43 -8.75 12.27
N ALA A 354 -1.02 -7.68 12.95
CA ALA A 354 0.30 -7.07 12.80
C ALA A 354 1.43 -8.04 13.18
N ARG A 355 1.33 -8.74 14.31
CA ARG A 355 2.33 -9.76 14.69
C ARG A 355 2.46 -10.89 13.66
N ALA A 356 1.34 -11.36 13.11
CA ALA A 356 1.35 -12.34 12.03
C ALA A 356 2.01 -11.80 10.75
N CYS A 357 1.72 -10.55 10.36
CA CYS A 357 2.40 -9.88 9.26
C CYS A 357 3.91 -9.74 9.51
N ALA A 358 4.34 -9.36 10.72
CA ALA A 358 5.74 -9.26 11.08
C ALA A 358 6.47 -10.62 10.97
N ALA A 359 5.82 -11.72 11.32
CA ALA A 359 6.36 -13.07 11.15
C ALA A 359 6.47 -13.51 9.67
N LEU A 360 5.60 -12.99 8.79
CA LEU A 360 5.62 -13.25 7.35
C LEU A 360 6.62 -12.38 6.59
N ALA A 361 6.80 -11.12 7.02
CA ALA A 361 7.57 -10.09 6.34
C ALA A 361 8.99 -10.53 5.89
N PRO A 362 9.80 -11.25 6.71
CA PRO A 362 11.11 -11.74 6.28
C PRO A 362 11.12 -12.55 4.99
N ARG A 363 10.00 -13.17 4.62
CA ARG A 363 9.88 -14.02 3.44
C ARG A 363 8.98 -13.43 2.35
N MET A 364 8.42 -12.23 2.54
CA MET A 364 7.69 -11.54 1.46
C MET A 364 8.69 -11.06 0.39
N PRO A 365 8.39 -11.25 -0.91
CA PRO A 365 9.32 -10.86 -1.97
C PRO A 365 9.18 -9.40 -2.39
N LEU A 366 7.98 -8.83 -2.32
CA LEU A 366 7.67 -7.49 -2.82
C LEU A 366 7.89 -6.43 -1.74
N VAL A 367 8.40 -5.26 -2.13
CA VAL A 367 8.56 -4.11 -1.23
C VAL A 367 7.38 -3.14 -1.27
N THR A 368 6.52 -3.25 -2.27
CA THR A 368 5.50 -2.27 -2.67
C THR A 368 4.26 -2.27 -1.77
N GLN A 369 3.35 -1.32 -1.98
CA GLN A 369 2.20 -1.09 -1.11
C GLN A 369 1.17 -2.23 -1.14
N CYS A 370 0.75 -2.68 -2.32
CA CYS A 370 -0.41 -3.55 -2.45
C CYS A 370 -0.17 -4.97 -1.92
N CYS A 371 0.92 -5.59 -2.38
CA CYS A 371 1.25 -6.99 -2.10
C CYS A 371 2.56 -7.14 -1.31
N GLY A 372 3.18 -6.03 -0.90
CA GLY A 372 4.54 -6.01 -0.37
C GLY A 372 4.66 -5.42 1.02
N LEU A 373 5.92 -5.22 1.40
CA LEU A 373 6.33 -4.81 2.73
C LEU A 373 5.88 -3.41 3.12
N ALA A 374 5.73 -2.45 2.20
CA ALA A 374 5.24 -1.12 2.53
C ALA A 374 3.82 -1.17 3.13
N GLY A 375 2.93 -2.02 2.57
CA GLY A 375 1.60 -2.24 3.14
C GLY A 375 1.62 -2.86 4.55
N VAL A 376 2.59 -3.73 4.81
CA VAL A 376 2.84 -4.29 6.16
C VAL A 376 3.32 -3.21 7.12
N GLY A 377 4.27 -2.38 6.68
CA GLY A 377 4.83 -1.29 7.48
C GLY A 377 3.77 -0.25 7.84
N GLU A 378 2.89 0.10 6.91
CA GLU A 378 1.74 0.98 7.14
C GLU A 378 0.79 0.44 8.23
N LEU A 379 0.55 -0.88 8.27
CA LEU A 379 -0.19 -1.49 9.37
C LEU A 379 0.55 -1.34 10.70
N MET A 380 1.87 -1.54 10.72
CA MET A 380 2.64 -1.39 11.96
C MET A 380 2.53 0.03 12.51
N VAL A 381 2.63 1.04 11.65
CA VAL A 381 2.44 2.44 12.04
C VAL A 381 1.02 2.66 12.59
N ASP A 382 -0.01 2.18 11.90
CA ASP A 382 -1.41 2.32 12.35
C ASP A 382 -1.64 1.69 13.74
N VAL A 383 -1.13 0.48 13.97
CA VAL A 383 -1.28 -0.21 15.26
C VAL A 383 -0.42 0.46 16.35
N ALA A 384 0.76 0.96 16.01
CA ALA A 384 1.62 1.67 16.94
C ALA A 384 0.98 2.99 17.41
N GLU A 385 0.39 3.76 16.51
CA GLU A 385 -0.38 4.97 16.83
C GLU A 385 -1.58 4.64 17.72
N ALA A 386 -2.37 3.63 17.35
CA ALA A 386 -3.61 3.30 18.06
C ALA A 386 -3.40 2.64 19.43
N SER A 387 -2.32 1.87 19.60
CA SER A 387 -2.05 1.14 20.85
C SER A 387 -0.98 1.79 21.74
N GLY A 388 -0.21 2.74 21.23
CA GLY A 388 0.94 3.33 21.94
C GLY A 388 2.10 2.34 22.21
N SER A 389 2.11 1.17 21.56
CA SER A 389 3.11 0.12 21.80
C SER A 389 4.35 0.28 20.91
N GLU A 390 5.52 0.43 21.55
CA GLU A 390 6.82 0.47 20.86
C GLU A 390 7.16 -0.80 20.09
N GLU A 391 6.56 -1.96 20.43
CA GLU A 391 6.71 -3.22 19.69
C GLU A 391 6.42 -3.02 18.19
N PHE A 392 5.40 -2.23 17.87
CA PHE A 392 4.99 -2.01 16.49
C PHE A 392 5.83 -0.93 15.80
N TRP A 393 6.41 0.02 16.54
CA TRP A 393 7.43 0.92 16.00
C TRP A 393 8.70 0.15 15.61
N ASP A 394 9.19 -0.74 16.49
CA ASP A 394 10.31 -1.63 16.19
C ASP A 394 10.03 -2.55 14.99
N ALA A 395 8.79 -3.04 14.86
CA ALA A 395 8.35 -3.84 13.72
C ALA A 395 8.27 -3.03 12.41
N ALA A 396 7.88 -1.75 12.48
CA ALA A 396 7.90 -0.83 11.34
C ALA A 396 9.34 -0.57 10.87
N GLU A 397 10.26 -0.28 11.79
CA GLU A 397 11.69 -0.11 11.48
C GLU A 397 12.31 -1.39 10.90
N THR A 398 11.95 -2.56 11.45
CA THR A 398 12.36 -3.85 10.90
C THR A 398 11.84 -4.03 9.48
N THR A 399 10.59 -3.64 9.21
CA THR A 399 10.01 -3.66 7.87
C THR A 399 10.76 -2.74 6.90
N ALA A 400 11.16 -1.56 7.34
CA ALA A 400 12.00 -0.65 6.55
C ALA A 400 13.36 -1.28 6.19
N LEU A 401 14.02 -1.96 7.13
CA LEU A 401 15.26 -2.70 6.86
C LEU A 401 15.04 -3.86 5.89
N LEU A 402 13.89 -4.53 5.93
CA LEU A 402 13.54 -5.58 4.98
C LEU A 402 13.30 -5.02 3.56
N ILE A 403 12.70 -3.85 3.43
CA ILE A 403 12.53 -3.14 2.15
C ILE A 403 13.90 -2.77 1.59
N LEU A 404 14.74 -2.10 2.38
CA LEU A 404 16.08 -1.70 1.98
C LEU A 404 16.95 -2.91 1.60
N GLY A 405 16.82 -4.02 2.33
CA GLY A 405 17.52 -5.27 2.05
C GLY A 405 17.13 -5.93 0.72
N ARG A 406 16.03 -5.51 0.10
CA ARG A 406 15.53 -5.96 -1.22
C ARG A 406 15.66 -4.88 -2.30
N SER A 407 16.29 -3.77 -1.97
CA SER A 407 16.46 -2.62 -2.86
C SER A 407 17.86 -2.61 -3.45
N GLY A 408 17.98 -2.09 -4.68
CA GLY A 408 19.25 -1.69 -5.25
C GLY A 408 19.72 -0.36 -4.64
N GLY A 409 20.87 0.13 -5.10
CA GLY A 409 21.47 1.36 -4.63
C GLY A 409 22.07 1.27 -3.23
N THR A 410 22.53 2.42 -2.75
CA THR A 410 23.00 2.58 -1.38
C THR A 410 21.82 2.57 -0.40
N TRP A 411 22.09 2.42 0.89
CA TRP A 411 21.03 2.42 1.91
C TRP A 411 20.25 3.73 1.98
N SER A 412 20.91 4.88 1.76
CA SER A 412 20.26 6.19 1.76
C SER A 412 19.76 6.67 0.40
N ARG A 413 20.20 6.01 -0.68
CA ARG A 413 19.71 6.24 -2.04
C ARG A 413 19.22 4.93 -2.67
N PRO A 414 18.15 4.33 -2.13
CA PRO A 414 17.67 3.03 -2.56
C PRO A 414 16.92 3.10 -3.89
N VAL A 415 17.06 2.06 -4.69
CA VAL A 415 16.23 1.80 -5.88
C VAL A 415 15.24 0.70 -5.56
N PHE A 416 13.96 1.05 -5.45
CA PHE A 416 12.91 0.10 -5.09
C PHE A 416 12.41 -0.66 -6.33
N PRO A 417 12.42 -2.01 -6.33
CA PRO A 417 11.83 -2.77 -7.42
C PRO A 417 10.31 -2.67 -7.42
N ASP A 418 9.72 -2.62 -8.62
CA ASP A 418 8.28 -2.73 -8.81
C ASP A 418 7.76 -4.16 -8.60
N THR A 419 6.48 -4.40 -8.86
CA THR A 419 5.88 -5.74 -8.72
C THR A 419 6.40 -6.77 -9.73
N GLY A 420 6.89 -6.31 -10.89
CA GLY A 420 7.51 -7.16 -11.90
C GLY A 420 8.95 -7.54 -11.56
N LEU A 421 9.56 -6.83 -10.59
CA LEU A 421 10.92 -7.07 -10.11
C LEU A 421 11.99 -6.84 -11.18
N ALA A 422 11.62 -6.18 -12.27
CA ALA A 422 12.47 -5.92 -13.42
C ALA A 422 13.09 -4.53 -13.39
N GLY A 423 12.47 -3.59 -12.66
CA GLY A 423 12.95 -2.23 -12.50
C GLY A 423 12.08 -1.42 -11.53
N PRO A 424 12.44 -0.17 -11.27
CA PRO A 424 11.62 0.72 -10.45
C PRO A 424 10.42 1.27 -11.24
N SER A 425 9.36 1.60 -10.52
CA SER A 425 8.24 2.41 -11.03
C SER A 425 7.83 3.44 -9.98
N ALA A 426 7.10 4.49 -10.37
CA ALA A 426 6.59 5.50 -9.45
C ALA A 426 5.11 5.31 -9.08
N THR A 427 4.51 4.15 -9.38
CA THR A 427 3.09 3.90 -9.05
C THR A 427 2.86 3.77 -7.55
N TRP A 428 1.64 4.08 -7.07
CA TRP A 428 1.31 3.94 -5.65
C TRP A 428 1.22 2.47 -5.21
N ALA A 429 0.43 1.65 -5.91
CA ALA A 429 0.19 0.26 -5.49
C ALA A 429 1.43 -0.63 -5.67
N GLY A 430 2.17 -0.41 -6.76
CA GLY A 430 3.22 -1.30 -7.24
C GLY A 430 4.60 -0.66 -7.36
N GLY A 431 4.81 0.55 -6.84
CA GLY A 431 6.05 1.29 -7.04
C GLY A 431 6.46 2.14 -5.84
N SER A 432 7.41 3.04 -6.12
CA SER A 432 8.13 3.83 -5.13
C SER A 432 7.25 4.85 -4.41
N ALA A 433 6.14 5.31 -5.00
CA ALA A 433 5.26 6.27 -4.33
C ALA A 433 4.56 5.65 -3.09
N GLY A 434 4.18 4.37 -3.16
CA GLY A 434 3.63 3.67 -2.00
C GLY A 434 4.69 3.39 -0.93
N VAL A 435 5.91 3.08 -1.36
CA VAL A 435 7.05 2.91 -0.44
C VAL A 435 7.40 4.24 0.25
N LEU A 436 7.39 5.35 -0.50
CA LEU A 436 7.59 6.71 0.01
C LEU A 436 6.56 7.07 1.08
N ALA A 437 5.29 6.74 0.86
CA ALA A 437 4.23 6.97 1.86
C ALA A 437 4.55 6.29 3.19
N PHE A 438 5.01 5.03 3.15
CA PHE A 438 5.42 4.29 4.35
C PHE A 438 6.62 4.96 5.05
N PHE A 439 7.69 5.29 4.33
CA PHE A 439 8.85 5.94 4.95
C PHE A 439 8.50 7.32 5.53
N ARG A 440 7.67 8.10 4.84
CA ARG A 440 7.16 9.38 5.35
C ARG A 440 6.41 9.20 6.66
N ARG A 441 5.52 8.20 6.75
CA ARG A 441 4.76 7.92 7.97
C ARG A 441 5.62 7.36 9.09
N LEU A 442 6.58 6.50 8.79
CA LEU A 442 7.55 6.01 9.78
C LEU A 442 8.34 7.17 10.39
N ARG A 443 8.88 8.06 9.54
CA ARG A 443 9.63 9.26 9.95
C ARG A 443 8.81 10.22 10.81
N ALA A 444 7.55 10.42 10.46
CA ALA A 444 6.64 11.30 11.19
C ALA A 444 6.05 10.65 12.45
N ARG A 445 6.32 9.35 12.68
CA ARG A 445 5.62 8.50 13.65
C ARG A 445 4.09 8.62 13.53
N GLY A 446 3.59 8.54 12.29
CA GLY A 446 2.17 8.55 11.98
C GLY A 446 1.80 9.40 10.76
N GLY A 447 0.63 10.01 10.82
CA GLY A 447 0.18 11.00 9.83
C GLY A 447 -0.67 10.43 8.68
N PRO A 448 -1.01 11.28 7.68
CA PRO A 448 -2.02 10.94 6.68
C PRO A 448 -1.68 9.71 5.84
N ARG A 449 -2.69 8.85 5.67
CA ARG A 449 -2.67 7.67 4.80
C ARG A 449 -3.74 7.78 3.72
N LEU A 450 -3.39 7.41 2.50
CA LEU A 450 -4.34 7.36 1.39
C LEU A 450 -5.48 6.39 1.69
N GLY A 451 -6.72 6.83 1.46
CA GLY A 451 -7.92 6.02 1.71
C GLY A 451 -8.37 6.00 3.19
N ARG A 452 -7.85 6.89 4.05
CA ARG A 452 -8.38 7.09 5.41
C ARG A 452 -9.01 8.48 5.56
N VAL A 453 -10.16 8.58 6.22
CA VAL A 453 -10.81 9.86 6.54
C VAL A 453 -10.34 10.32 7.93
N THR A 454 -9.18 10.98 8.00
CA THR A 454 -8.46 11.33 9.25
C THR A 454 -8.89 12.61 9.94
#